data_AF-A0A9E0MYS7-F1
#
_entry.id   AF-A0A9E0MYS7-F1
#
_cell.length_a   1.000
_cell.length_b   1.000
_cell.length_c   1.000
_cell.angle_alpha   90.00
_cell.angle_beta   90.00
_cell.angle_gamma   90.00
#
_symmetry.space_group_name_H-M   'P 1'
#
loop_
_entity.id
_entity.type
_entity.pdbx_description
1 polymer ?
#
loop_
_entity_poly.entity_id
_entity_poly.type
_entity_poly.pdbx_seq_one_letter_code
_entity_poly.pdbx_strand_id
1 'polypeptide(L)'
;MPHSYSQKNIGQGAASSMDADQGMRLVAPLHLRTSTATCWQCQGLTQVHAIVASDVVDLGESGQCRTYVHGIANPSNELTQTLHFLAPNLRVDEPDADGELRLTNHCAHCGALQADVYLFEEPGAPFFGRPPEGHLGAEILGHDVMVGDAHYST
;
A
#
# COMPACT_ATOMS: atom_id res chain seq x y z
N MET A 1 57.84 -16.53 -36.06
CA MET A 1 56.64 -15.90 -35.48
C MET A 1 55.44 -16.80 -35.75
N PRO A 2 54.82 -17.35 -34.71
CA PRO A 2 53.43 -17.81 -34.82
C PRO A 2 52.54 -17.10 -33.79
N HIS A 3 51.40 -16.60 -34.27
CA HIS A 3 50.32 -16.02 -33.48
C HIS A 3 49.62 -17.10 -32.65
N SER A 4 49.60 -16.93 -31.32
CA SER A 4 48.68 -17.66 -30.44
C SER A 4 47.27 -17.08 -30.54
N TYR A 5 46.36 -17.81 -31.16
CA TYR A 5 44.92 -17.57 -31.03
C TYR A 5 44.41 -18.27 -29.77
N SER A 6 44.09 -17.49 -28.73
CA SER A 6 43.38 -17.99 -27.56
C SER A 6 41.88 -18.00 -27.86
N GLN A 7 41.34 -19.19 -28.15
CA GLN A 7 39.89 -19.43 -28.09
C GLN A 7 39.46 -19.42 -26.62
N LYS A 8 38.73 -18.38 -26.20
CA LYS A 8 37.92 -18.40 -24.98
C LYS A 8 36.47 -18.51 -25.40
N ASN A 9 35.94 -19.72 -25.24
CA ASN A 9 34.53 -20.02 -25.40
C ASN A 9 33.86 -20.03 -24.02
N ILE A 10 32.68 -19.40 -23.98
CA ILE A 10 31.53 -19.73 -23.11
C ILE A 10 31.79 -19.40 -21.63
N GLY A 11 31.23 -18.34 -21.05
CA GLY A 11 29.83 -17.92 -21.10
C GLY A 11 29.10 -18.57 -19.92
N GLN A 12 29.02 -17.88 -18.77
CA GLN A 12 28.02 -18.06 -17.72
C GLN A 12 28.33 -17.12 -16.56
N GLY A 13 27.28 -16.48 -16.03
CA GLY A 13 27.39 -15.48 -14.97
C GLY A 13 26.79 -14.13 -15.33
N ALA A 14 25.78 -14.07 -16.22
CA ALA A 14 24.77 -13.04 -16.06
C ALA A 14 24.15 -13.29 -14.69
N ALA A 15 24.41 -12.41 -13.73
CA ALA A 15 23.61 -12.34 -12.52
C ALA A 15 22.19 -12.02 -13.01
N SER A 16 21.38 -13.08 -13.11
CA SER A 16 19.97 -12.97 -13.42
C SER A 16 19.33 -12.09 -12.36
N SER A 17 18.81 -10.95 -12.81
CA SER A 17 17.81 -10.11 -12.17
C SER A 17 16.75 -10.95 -11.43
N MET A 18 16.73 -10.92 -10.10
CA MET A 18 15.66 -11.53 -9.27
C MET A 18 15.43 -10.78 -7.95
N ASP A 19 15.45 -9.44 -7.94
CA ASP A 19 15.15 -8.66 -6.71
C ASP A 19 14.25 -7.44 -6.95
N ALA A 20 13.52 -7.41 -8.07
CA ALA A 20 12.53 -6.36 -8.35
C ALA A 20 11.08 -6.78 -8.03
N ASP A 21 10.90 -7.90 -7.33
CA ASP A 21 9.59 -8.52 -7.06
C ASP A 21 9.36 -8.83 -5.58
N GLN A 22 10.11 -8.16 -4.69
CA GLN A 22 9.87 -8.25 -3.25
C GLN A 22 8.90 -7.12 -2.88
N GLY A 23 7.60 -7.39 -2.97
CA GLY A 23 6.57 -6.45 -2.52
C GLY A 23 6.73 -6.01 -1.06
N MET A 24 5.96 -5.04 -0.61
CA MET A 24 6.11 -4.47 0.73
C MET A 24 5.54 -5.40 1.82
N ARG A 25 6.25 -5.54 2.95
CA ARG A 25 5.71 -6.23 4.14
C ARG A 25 5.10 -5.23 5.10
N LEU A 26 3.84 -5.43 5.45
CA LEU A 26 3.15 -4.67 6.50
C LEU A 26 3.25 -5.44 7.81
N VAL A 27 3.91 -4.87 8.81
CA VAL A 27 4.14 -5.52 10.10
C VAL A 27 2.94 -5.33 11.02
N ALA A 28 2.45 -6.43 11.58
CA ALA A 28 1.32 -6.46 12.49
C ALA A 28 1.65 -5.89 13.88
N PRO A 29 0.62 -5.60 14.70
CA PRO A 29 -0.81 -5.62 14.38
C PRO A 29 -1.20 -4.55 13.38
N LEU A 30 -1.96 -4.94 12.35
CA LEU A 30 -2.54 -4.02 11.38
C LEU A 30 -3.86 -3.49 11.93
N HIS A 31 -4.05 -2.19 11.86
CA HIS A 31 -5.26 -1.52 12.31
C HIS A 31 -5.94 -0.77 11.19
N LEU A 32 -7.25 -0.58 11.32
CA LEU A 32 -8.06 0.26 10.45
C LEU A 32 -8.42 1.55 11.19
N ARG A 33 -7.90 2.67 10.68
CA ARG A 33 -8.29 4.00 11.15
C ARG A 33 -9.37 4.58 10.23
N THR A 34 -10.38 5.19 10.82
CA THR A 34 -11.46 5.87 10.08
C THR A 34 -11.45 7.36 10.38
N SER A 35 -11.70 8.16 9.35
CA SER A 35 -11.95 9.59 9.43
C SER A 35 -13.04 9.98 8.43
N THR A 36 -13.20 11.26 8.14
CA THR A 36 -14.16 11.76 7.16
C THR A 36 -13.53 12.76 6.21
N ALA A 37 -13.99 12.76 4.96
CA ALA A 37 -13.64 13.75 3.94
C ALA A 37 -14.89 14.20 3.18
N THR A 38 -14.85 15.41 2.62
CA THR A 38 -15.92 15.89 1.72
C THR A 38 -15.68 15.33 0.32
N CYS A 39 -16.65 14.62 -0.23
CA CYS A 39 -16.55 14.05 -1.57
C CYS A 39 -16.49 15.15 -2.64
N TRP A 40 -15.47 15.12 -3.49
CA TRP A 40 -15.33 16.08 -4.59
C TRP A 40 -16.49 16.03 -5.60
N GLN A 41 -17.12 14.87 -5.78
CA GLN A 41 -18.17 14.68 -6.79
C GLN A 41 -19.56 15.05 -6.27
N CYS A 42 -19.99 14.48 -5.14
CA CYS A 42 -21.35 14.69 -4.62
C CYS A 42 -21.42 15.72 -3.48
N GLN A 43 -20.28 16.25 -3.01
CA GLN A 43 -20.18 17.19 -1.89
C GLN A 43 -20.66 16.63 -0.53
N GLY A 44 -21.04 15.35 -0.47
CA GLY A 44 -21.40 14.68 0.77
C GLY A 44 -20.19 14.35 1.63
N LEU A 45 -20.36 14.44 2.95
CA LEU A 45 -19.37 13.96 3.91
C LEU A 45 -19.36 12.42 3.87
N THR A 46 -18.21 11.82 3.57
CA THR A 46 -18.03 10.37 3.49
C THR A 46 -17.00 9.90 4.50
N GLN A 47 -17.15 8.68 4.99
CA GLN A 47 -16.07 8.01 5.70
C GLN A 47 -14.94 7.71 4.73
N VAL A 48 -13.71 7.81 5.23
CA VAL A 48 -12.48 7.39 4.57
C VAL A 48 -11.65 6.62 5.58
N HIS A 49 -10.84 5.69 5.08
CA HIS A 49 -10.11 4.74 5.91
C HIS A 49 -8.63 4.68 5.53
N ALA A 50 -7.81 4.37 6.52
CA ALA A 50 -6.39 4.13 6.35
C ALA A 50 -5.99 2.84 7.08
N ILE A 51 -5.09 2.08 6.47
CA ILE A 51 -4.43 0.96 7.15
C ILE A 51 -3.26 1.55 7.93
N VAL A 52 -3.13 1.11 9.18
CA VAL A 52 -2.02 1.44 10.05
C VAL A 52 -1.22 0.17 10.30
N ALA A 53 0.02 0.14 9.83
CA ALA A 53 0.97 -0.91 10.15
C ALA A 53 1.81 -0.50 11.35
N SER A 54 2.23 -1.46 12.16
CA SER A 54 3.14 -1.21 13.28
C SER A 54 4.55 -0.88 12.80
N ASP A 55 4.91 -1.37 11.62
CA ASP A 55 6.08 -1.01 10.83
C ASP A 55 5.84 -1.41 9.36
N VAL A 56 6.66 -0.90 8.45
CA VAL A 56 6.74 -1.36 7.06
C VAL A 56 8.16 -1.83 6.79
N VAL A 57 8.28 -2.95 6.08
CA VAL A 57 9.57 -3.40 5.56
C VAL A 57 9.52 -3.33 4.05
N ASP A 58 10.30 -2.41 3.50
CA ASP A 58 10.39 -2.14 2.07
C ASP A 58 11.82 -2.42 1.60
N LEU A 59 11.99 -3.26 0.58
CA LEU A 59 13.29 -3.75 0.11
C LEU A 59 14.22 -4.28 1.23
N GLY A 60 13.63 -4.84 2.29
CA GLY A 60 14.35 -5.37 3.45
C GLY A 60 14.68 -4.33 4.52
N GLU A 61 14.37 -3.05 4.31
CA GLU A 61 14.60 -1.98 5.27
C GLU A 61 13.33 -1.67 6.08
N SER A 62 13.49 -1.61 7.40
CA SER A 62 12.41 -1.28 8.34
C SER A 62 12.24 0.22 8.45
N GLY A 63 10.98 0.69 8.39
CA GLY A 63 10.61 2.08 8.67
C GLY A 63 10.72 2.46 10.15
N GLN A 64 10.88 1.47 11.03
CA GLN A 64 11.03 1.57 12.50
C GLN A 64 9.95 2.40 13.19
N CYS A 65 8.79 2.56 12.56
CA CYS A 65 7.71 3.34 13.13
C CYS A 65 6.34 2.93 12.58
N ARG A 66 5.33 3.17 13.39
CA ARG A 66 3.94 3.04 12.99
C ARG A 66 3.64 4.03 11.87
N THR A 67 3.04 3.55 10.80
CA THR A 67 2.82 4.33 9.58
C THR A 67 1.44 4.09 8.99
N TYR A 68 0.90 5.08 8.28
CA TYR A 68 -0.22 4.80 7.38
C TYR A 68 0.32 4.14 6.12
N VAL A 69 -0.47 3.22 5.58
CA VAL A 69 -0.18 2.55 4.31
C VAL A 69 -1.35 2.80 3.38
N HIS A 70 -1.06 3.26 2.17
CA HIS A 70 -2.05 3.60 1.13
C HIS A 70 -1.52 3.23 -0.27
N GLY A 71 -2.35 3.36 -1.30
CA GLY A 71 -1.98 3.01 -2.66
C GLY A 71 -1.61 1.54 -2.87
N ILE A 72 -2.06 0.65 -1.98
CA ILE A 72 -1.66 -0.76 -1.93
C ILE A 72 -2.08 -1.47 -3.23
N ALA A 73 -1.11 -1.81 -4.05
CA ALA A 73 -1.27 -2.64 -5.24
C ALA A 73 -1.36 -4.12 -4.86
N ASN A 74 -2.24 -4.85 -5.55
CA ASN A 74 -2.42 -6.29 -5.39
C ASN A 74 -2.56 -6.74 -3.92
N PRO A 75 -3.48 -6.16 -3.13
CA PRO A 75 -3.66 -6.53 -1.73
C PRO A 75 -4.05 -8.01 -1.59
N SER A 76 -3.66 -8.63 -0.48
CA SER A 76 -4.00 -10.03 -0.23
C SER A 76 -5.52 -10.25 -0.13
N ASN A 77 -5.99 -11.45 -0.49
CA ASN A 77 -7.41 -11.82 -0.37
C ASN A 77 -7.92 -11.72 1.07
N GLU A 78 -7.07 -12.04 2.04
CA GLU A 78 -7.42 -11.93 3.46
C GLU A 78 -7.66 -10.47 3.88
N LEU A 79 -6.76 -9.57 3.45
CA LEU A 79 -6.89 -8.14 3.72
C LEU A 79 -8.17 -7.59 3.08
N THR A 80 -8.41 -7.89 1.80
CA THR A 80 -9.60 -7.41 1.09
C THR A 80 -10.91 -7.96 1.66
N GLN A 81 -10.97 -9.23 2.07
CA GLN A 81 -12.15 -9.82 2.73
C GLN A 81 -12.44 -9.16 4.07
N THR A 82 -11.42 -8.92 4.88
CA THR A 82 -11.55 -8.25 6.18
C THR A 82 -12.06 -6.82 6.00
N LEU A 83 -11.48 -6.08 5.04
CA LEU A 83 -11.90 -4.72 4.72
C LEU A 83 -13.30 -4.66 4.13
N HIS A 84 -13.70 -5.62 3.31
CA HIS A 84 -15.06 -5.65 2.76
C HIS A 84 -16.14 -5.63 3.86
N PHE A 85 -15.88 -6.28 5.00
CA PHE A 85 -16.80 -6.29 6.14
C PHE A 85 -16.71 -5.01 6.99
N LEU A 86 -15.51 -4.49 7.24
CA LEU A 86 -15.29 -3.38 8.19
C LEU A 86 -15.31 -1.98 7.56
N ALA A 87 -14.92 -1.87 6.30
CA ALA A 87 -14.77 -0.64 5.53
C ALA A 87 -15.07 -0.90 4.04
N PRO A 88 -16.34 -1.17 3.67
CA PRO A 88 -16.71 -1.56 2.30
C PRO A 88 -16.40 -0.50 1.22
N ASN A 89 -16.14 0.74 1.64
CA ASN A 89 -15.72 1.85 0.77
C ASN A 89 -14.19 2.01 0.67
N LEU A 90 -13.38 1.25 1.41
CA LEU A 90 -11.96 1.02 1.13
C LEU A 90 -11.84 -0.33 0.40
N ARG A 91 -11.75 -0.29 -0.92
CA ARG A 91 -11.84 -1.50 -1.75
C ARG A 91 -10.94 -1.39 -2.97
N VAL A 92 -10.66 -2.55 -3.56
CA VAL A 92 -10.10 -2.64 -4.90
C VAL A 92 -11.26 -2.46 -5.90
N ASP A 93 -11.07 -1.61 -6.89
CA ASP A 93 -12.02 -1.44 -8.01
C ASP A 93 -11.34 -1.85 -9.33
N GLU A 94 -11.90 -1.45 -10.48
CA GLU A 94 -11.29 -1.68 -11.78
C GLU A 94 -9.82 -1.21 -11.83
N PRO A 95 -8.95 -1.88 -12.61
CA PRO A 95 -7.56 -1.49 -12.76
C PRO A 95 -7.43 -0.02 -13.14
N ASP A 96 -6.43 0.66 -12.58
CA ASP A 96 -6.11 2.02 -12.95
C ASP A 96 -5.57 2.10 -14.40
N ALA A 97 -5.20 3.31 -14.84
CA ALA A 97 -4.68 3.53 -16.19
C ALA A 97 -3.40 2.73 -16.50
N ASP A 98 -2.66 2.32 -15.46
CA ASP A 98 -1.44 1.53 -15.55
C ASP A 98 -1.72 0.02 -15.44
N GLY A 99 -3.00 -0.36 -15.28
CA GLY A 99 -3.47 -1.74 -15.20
C GLY A 99 -3.34 -2.36 -13.83
N GLU A 100 -3.07 -1.58 -12.78
CA GLU A 100 -2.90 -2.08 -11.42
C GLU A 100 -4.19 -2.02 -10.60
N LEU A 101 -4.40 -3.07 -9.81
CA LEU A 101 -5.49 -3.16 -8.85
C LEU A 101 -5.02 -2.54 -7.53
N ARG A 102 -5.50 -1.32 -7.23
CA ARG A 102 -5.15 -0.59 -6.01
C ARG A 102 -6.30 -0.53 -5.02
N LEU A 103 -5.98 -0.77 -3.76
CA LEU A 103 -6.90 -0.54 -2.66
C LEU A 103 -7.10 0.97 -2.47
N THR A 104 -8.32 1.46 -2.70
CA THR A 104 -8.60 2.89 -2.71
C THR A 104 -9.89 3.24 -1.99
N ASN A 105 -9.93 4.45 -1.42
CA ASN A 105 -11.12 4.98 -0.78
C ASN A 105 -12.15 5.42 -1.83
N HIS A 106 -13.42 5.16 -1.55
CA HIS A 106 -14.55 5.58 -2.37
C HIS A 106 -15.57 6.31 -1.50
N CYS A 107 -16.34 7.20 -2.12
CA CYS A 107 -17.45 7.84 -1.45
C CYS A 107 -18.53 6.80 -1.13
N ALA A 108 -18.94 6.71 0.14
CA ALA A 108 -20.01 5.81 0.58
C ALA A 108 -21.39 6.16 -0.02
N HIS A 109 -21.54 7.37 -0.56
CA HIS A 109 -22.81 7.86 -1.12
C HIS A 109 -22.91 7.68 -2.63
N CYS A 110 -21.90 8.11 -3.38
CA CYS A 110 -21.93 8.12 -4.85
C CYS A 110 -20.91 7.20 -5.51
N GLY A 111 -20.07 6.51 -4.73
CA GLY A 111 -19.05 5.60 -5.24
C GLY A 111 -17.83 6.29 -5.88
N ALA A 112 -17.75 7.62 -5.89
CA ALA A 112 -16.62 8.35 -6.45
C ALA A 112 -15.29 8.02 -5.75
N LEU A 113 -14.24 7.73 -6.51
CA LEU A 113 -12.88 7.56 -6.00
C LEU A 113 -12.44 8.77 -5.17
N GLN A 114 -11.90 8.54 -3.97
CA GLN A 114 -11.28 9.54 -3.12
C GLN A 114 -9.76 9.34 -3.19
N ALA A 115 -9.07 10.18 -3.96
CA ALA A 115 -7.67 9.95 -4.29
C ALA A 115 -6.76 10.10 -3.06
N ASP A 116 -5.76 9.21 -2.99
CA ASP A 116 -4.86 9.10 -1.83
C ASP A 116 -4.07 10.38 -1.56
N VAL A 117 -3.65 11.11 -2.60
CA VAL A 117 -2.93 12.39 -2.44
C VAL A 117 -3.70 13.37 -1.53
N TYR A 118 -5.02 13.47 -1.68
CA TYR A 118 -5.88 14.34 -0.88
C TYR A 118 -6.17 13.81 0.52
N LEU A 119 -5.86 12.54 0.78
CA LEU A 119 -6.13 11.89 2.06
C LEU A 119 -4.87 11.79 2.93
N PHE A 120 -3.69 11.61 2.32
CA PHE A 120 -2.45 11.27 3.01
C PHE A 120 -1.34 12.32 2.85
N GLU A 121 -1.30 13.06 1.75
CA GLU A 121 -0.13 13.90 1.41
C GLU A 121 -0.35 15.40 1.61
N GLU A 122 -1.60 15.84 1.74
CA GLU A 122 -1.91 17.27 1.92
C GLU A 122 -1.99 17.70 3.39
N PRO A 123 -1.36 18.83 3.77
CA PRO A 123 -1.54 19.40 5.10
C PRO A 123 -3.02 19.64 5.45
N GLY A 124 -3.47 19.06 6.55
CA GLY A 124 -4.87 19.12 6.97
C GLY A 124 -5.76 18.01 6.40
N ALA A 125 -5.21 17.14 5.55
CA ALA A 125 -5.89 15.93 5.12
C ALA A 125 -6.11 14.97 6.31
N PRO A 126 -7.13 14.08 6.22
CA PRO A 126 -7.51 13.18 7.31
C PRO A 126 -6.38 12.30 7.87
N PHE A 127 -5.43 11.91 7.02
CA PHE A 127 -4.34 11.00 7.35
C PHE A 127 -2.96 11.60 7.09
N PHE A 128 -2.85 12.93 7.06
CA PHE A 128 -1.57 13.61 6.87
C PHE A 128 -0.59 13.32 8.02
N GLY A 129 0.65 12.96 7.67
CA GLY A 129 1.74 12.66 8.60
C GLY A 129 1.64 11.27 9.21
N ARG A 130 1.87 11.16 10.54
CA ARG A 130 1.90 9.86 11.24
C ARG A 130 0.58 9.49 11.89
N PRO A 131 0.30 8.19 12.03
CA PRO A 131 -0.72 7.71 12.96
C PRO A 131 -0.43 8.18 14.40
N PRO A 132 -1.48 8.45 15.21
CA PRO A 132 -1.34 8.88 16.59
C PRO A 132 -0.78 7.76 17.45
N GLU A 133 -0.13 8.12 18.56
CA GLU A 133 0.40 7.14 19.51
C GLU A 133 -0.72 6.38 20.27
N GLY A 134 -1.90 6.99 20.40
CA GLY A 134 -3.06 6.46 21.12
C GLY A 134 -3.88 5.41 20.36
N HIS A 135 -5.20 5.42 20.56
CA HIS A 135 -6.11 4.43 19.96
C HIS A 135 -6.11 4.50 18.42
N LEU A 136 -5.89 3.35 17.79
CA LEU A 136 -5.70 3.21 16.34
C LEU A 136 -6.96 2.83 15.56
N GLY A 137 -8.05 2.51 16.27
CA GLY A 137 -9.22 1.87 15.68
C GLY A 137 -9.18 0.36 15.87
N ALA A 138 -9.88 -0.36 15.00
CA ALA A 138 -9.98 -1.82 15.07
C ALA A 138 -8.69 -2.48 14.58
N GLU A 139 -8.20 -3.49 15.29
CA GLU A 139 -7.23 -4.44 14.75
C GLU A 139 -7.93 -5.25 13.65
N ILE A 140 -7.34 -5.27 12.44
CA ILE A 140 -7.88 -6.00 11.29
C ILE A 140 -7.13 -7.30 11.05
N LEU A 141 -5.81 -7.32 11.26
CA LEU A 141 -4.99 -8.52 11.14
C LEU A 141 -3.89 -8.53 12.21
N GLY A 142 -3.77 -9.65 12.90
CA GLY A 142 -2.79 -9.87 13.98
C GLY A 142 -1.43 -10.43 13.51
N HIS A 143 -1.24 -10.57 12.20
CA HIS A 143 -0.03 -11.11 11.58
C HIS A 143 0.39 -10.28 10.37
N ASP A 144 1.68 -10.35 10.04
CA ASP A 144 2.27 -9.63 8.92
C ASP A 144 1.64 -10.07 7.59
N VAL A 145 1.51 -9.15 6.66
CA VAL A 145 1.06 -9.44 5.29
C VAL A 145 2.03 -8.89 4.26
N MET A 146 2.20 -9.64 3.18
CA MET A 146 2.86 -9.14 1.98
C MET A 146 1.83 -8.49 1.07
N VAL A 147 2.16 -7.32 0.54
CA VAL A 147 1.39 -6.63 -0.49
C VAL A 147 2.30 -6.34 -1.69
N GLY A 148 1.73 -5.87 -2.80
CA GLY A 148 2.53 -5.38 -3.92
C GLY A 148 3.22 -4.04 -3.59
N ASP A 149 3.28 -3.16 -4.58
CA ASP A 149 3.71 -1.78 -4.36
C ASP A 149 2.73 -1.04 -3.43
N ALA A 150 3.25 -0.13 -2.60
CA ALA A 150 2.44 0.68 -1.70
C ALA A 150 3.19 1.96 -1.31
N HIS A 151 2.44 2.94 -0.82
CA HIS A 151 3.00 4.15 -0.24
C HIS A 151 2.76 4.18 1.26
N TYR A 152 3.63 4.87 1.99
CA TYR A 152 3.49 5.04 3.42
C TYR A 152 3.92 6.43 3.87
N SER A 153 3.23 6.97 4.87
CA SER A 153 3.48 8.32 5.37
C SER A 153 4.16 8.29 6.74
N THR A 154 5.42 8.75 6.77
CA THR A 154 6.22 8.93 7.98
C THR A 154 6.28 10.37 8.46
#